data_AF-A0A0A9D616-F1
#
_entry.id   AF-A0A0A9D616-F1
#
_cell.length_a   1.000
_cell.length_b   1.000
_cell.length_c   1.000
_cell.angle_alpha   90.00
_cell.angle_beta   90.00
_cell.angle_gamma   90.00
#
_symmetry.space_group_name_H-M   'P 1'
#
loop_
_entity.id
_entity.type
_entity.pdbx_description
1 polymer ?
#
loop_
_entity_poly.entity_id
_entity_poly.type
_entity_poly.pdbx_seq_one_letter_code
_entity_poly.pdbx_strand_id
1 'polypeptide(L)'
;MAEFAASKLADAKPSHGSSYVLLSNTYARAKQWEDLKRTRRRMEEHGVTKKPGLSWIEVDGNVHSFATADKLHTESESIYQILEDLQPNLTSAAYEPETLALSEFWS
;
A
#
# COMPACT_ATOMS: atom_id res chain seq x y z
N MET A 1 -10.07 4.90 20.22
CA MET A 1 -10.84 3.64 20.25
C MET A 1 -10.42 2.67 19.14
N ALA A 2 -10.35 3.09 17.87
CA ALA A 2 -9.94 2.23 16.75
C ALA A 2 -8.54 1.62 16.91
N GLU A 3 -7.54 2.42 17.28
CA GLU A 3 -6.17 1.94 17.54
C GLU A 3 -6.12 0.88 18.65
N PHE A 4 -6.80 1.12 19.77
CA PHE A 4 -6.85 0.18 20.88
C PHE A 4 -7.46 -1.17 20.45
N ALA A 5 -8.58 -1.14 19.72
CA ALA A 5 -9.21 -2.35 19.22
C ALA A 5 -8.31 -3.09 18.21
N ALA A 6 -7.66 -2.36 17.29
CA ALA A 6 -6.74 -2.93 16.31
C ALA A 6 -5.49 -3.55 16.98
N SER A 7 -4.95 -2.90 18.01
CA SER A 7 -3.84 -3.41 18.81
C SER A 7 -4.21 -4.71 19.54
N LYS A 8 -5.36 -4.74 20.21
CA LYS A 8 -5.87 -5.97 20.85
C LYS A 8 -6.12 -7.10 19.86
N LEU A 9 -6.61 -6.78 18.65
CA LEU A 9 -6.80 -7.76 17.61
C LEU A 9 -5.45 -8.29 17.06
N ALA A 10 -4.45 -7.43 16.89
CA ALA A 10 -3.10 -7.84 16.51
C ALA A 10 -2.46 -8.77 17.55
N ASP A 11 -2.67 -8.49 18.85
CA ASP A 11 -2.17 -9.35 19.92
C ASP A 11 -2.92 -10.70 19.98
N ALA A 12 -4.24 -10.70 19.80
CA ALA A 12 -5.06 -11.92 19.88
C ALA A 12 -4.96 -12.81 18.62
N LYS A 13 -4.71 -12.20 17.46
CA LYS A 13 -4.69 -12.84 16.15
C LYS A 13 -3.48 -12.36 15.33
N PRO A 14 -2.26 -12.68 15.77
CA PRO A 14 -1.04 -12.12 15.19
C PRO A 14 -0.76 -12.54 13.75
N SER A 15 -1.39 -13.61 13.24
CA SER A 15 -1.29 -14.04 11.84
C SER A 15 -2.23 -13.27 10.89
N HIS A 16 -3.17 -12.48 11.41
CA HIS A 16 -4.13 -11.73 10.60
C HIS A 16 -3.62 -10.33 10.28
N GLY A 17 -3.13 -10.11 9.06
CA GLY A 17 -2.51 -8.84 8.67
C GLY A 17 -3.41 -7.60 8.62
N SER A 18 -4.74 -7.73 8.66
CA SER A 18 -5.65 -6.58 8.55
C SER A 18 -5.56 -5.61 9.75
N SER A 19 -5.33 -6.13 10.97
CA SER A 19 -5.14 -5.31 12.16
C SER A 19 -3.84 -4.49 12.09
N TYR A 20 -2.76 -5.11 11.63
CA TYR A 20 -1.48 -4.43 11.41
C TYR A 20 -1.58 -3.36 10.33
N VAL A 21 -2.25 -3.64 9.20
CA VAL A 21 -2.48 -2.65 8.14
C VAL A 21 -3.26 -1.46 8.67
N LEU A 22 -4.29 -1.69 9.49
CA LEU A 22 -5.08 -0.61 10.10
C LEU A 22 -4.23 0.24 11.07
N LEU A 23 -3.38 -0.39 11.89
CA LEU A 23 -2.45 0.31 12.78
C LEU A 23 -1.43 1.13 11.99
N SER A 24 -0.79 0.54 10.97
CA SER A 24 0.16 1.25 10.10
C SER A 24 -0.49 2.47 9.43
N ASN A 25 -1.70 2.33 8.90
CA ASN A 25 -2.42 3.46 8.29
C ASN A 25 -2.78 4.54 9.32
N THR A 26 -3.16 4.13 10.54
CA THR A 26 -3.47 5.07 11.64
C THR A 26 -2.23 5.87 12.02
N TYR A 27 -1.09 5.20 12.24
CA TYR A 27 0.17 5.85 12.58
C TYR A 27 0.73 6.72 11.45
N ALA A 28 0.60 6.30 10.18
CA ALA A 28 1.00 7.12 9.03
C ALA A 28 0.22 8.44 8.98
N ARG A 29 -1.10 8.40 9.14
CA ARG A 29 -1.96 9.60 9.15
C ARG A 29 -1.62 10.54 10.31
N ALA A 30 -1.22 9.97 11.46
CA ALA A 30 -0.78 10.73 12.63
C ALA A 30 0.69 11.19 12.55
N LYS A 31 1.42 10.87 11.46
CA LYS A 31 2.87 11.12 11.30
C LYS A 31 3.72 10.47 12.41
N GLN A 32 3.22 9.39 12.99
CA GLN A 32 3.90 8.61 14.04
C GLN A 32 4.76 7.51 13.42
N TRP A 33 5.87 7.91 12.82
CA TRP A 33 6.72 7.02 12.01
C TRP A 33 7.36 5.89 12.82
N GLU A 34 7.71 6.13 14.09
CA GLU A 34 8.30 5.10 14.94
C GLU A 34 7.30 4.00 15.32
N ASP A 35 6.05 4.37 15.57
CA ASP A 35 4.97 3.40 15.85
C ASP A 35 4.62 2.58 14.60
N LEU A 36 4.68 3.21 13.42
CA LEU A 36 4.55 2.55 12.13
C LEU A 36 5.68 1.54 11.89
N LYS A 37 6.94 1.92 12.11
CA LYS A 37 8.11 1.01 12.01
C LYS A 37 7.97 -0.17 12.98
N ARG A 38 7.57 0.09 14.24
CA ARG A 38 7.35 -0.97 15.23
C ARG A 38 6.25 -1.94 14.78
N THR A 39 5.16 -1.43 14.21
CA THR A 39 4.07 -2.27 13.69
C THR A 39 4.55 -3.17 12.56
N ARG A 40 5.40 -2.66 11.65
CA ARG A 40 5.97 -3.47 10.55
C ARG A 40 6.93 -4.53 11.02
N ARG A 41 7.82 -4.21 11.97
CA ARG A 41 8.69 -5.22 12.59
C ARG A 41 7.87 -6.35 13.19
N ARG A 42 6.77 -6.03 13.88
CA ARG A 42 5.85 -7.05 14.39
C ARG A 42 5.22 -7.86 13.26
N MET A 43 4.87 -7.27 12.12
CA MET A 43 4.36 -8.04 10.97
C MET A 43 5.41 -9.04 10.48
N GLU A 44 6.66 -8.61 10.31
CA GLU A 44 7.79 -9.45 9.88
C GLU A 44 8.06 -10.59 10.85
N GLU A 45 8.12 -10.30 12.16
CA GLU A 45 8.32 -11.30 13.23
C GLU A 45 7.23 -12.39 13.23
N HIS A 46 6.01 -12.04 12.84
CA HIS A 46 4.88 -12.97 12.75
C HIS A 46 4.69 -13.57 11.35
N GLY A 47 5.62 -13.32 10.42
CA GLY A 47 5.54 -13.80 9.04
C GLY A 47 4.35 -13.26 8.26
N VAL A 48 3.81 -12.12 8.67
CA VAL A 48 2.64 -11.49 8.06
C VAL A 48 3.07 -10.51 7.00
N THR A 49 2.63 -10.73 5.78
CA THR A 49 2.75 -9.77 4.68
C THR A 49 1.38 -9.28 4.26
N LYS A 50 1.30 -8.02 3.82
CA LYS A 50 0.08 -7.51 3.20
C LYS A 50 -0.10 -8.29 1.89
N LYS A 51 -1.28 -8.90 1.69
CA LYS A 51 -1.63 -9.46 0.38
C LYS A 51 -1.62 -8.33 -0.66
N PRO A 52 -0.88 -8.46 -1.77
CA PRO A 52 -0.91 -7.46 -2.83
C PRO A 52 -2.35 -7.34 -3.34
N GLY A 53 -2.77 -6.10 -3.63
CA GLY A 53 -4.00 -5.87 -4.37
C GLY A 53 -3.79 -6.33 -5.81
N LEU A 54 -4.83 -6.95 -6.38
CA LEU A 54 -4.86 -7.36 -7.78
C LEU A 54 -5.99 -6.59 -8.47
N SER A 55 -5.70 -6.00 -9.60
CA SER A 55 -6.67 -5.39 -10.50
C SER A 55 -6.46 -5.92 -11.91
N TRP A 56 -7.44 -5.69 -12.78
CA TRP A 56 -7.33 -5.99 -14.20
C TRP A 56 -8.19 -5.02 -15.01
N ILE A 57 -7.86 -4.89 -16.28
CA ILE A 57 -8.66 -4.19 -17.29
C ILE A 57 -8.81 -5.08 -18.51
N GLU A 58 -9.80 -4.80 -19.34
CA GLU A 58 -10.00 -5.45 -20.64
C GLU A 58 -9.84 -4.42 -21.75
N VAL A 59 -8.97 -4.72 -22.71
CA VAL A 59 -8.70 -3.87 -23.89
C VAL A 59 -8.74 -4.76 -25.12
N ASP A 60 -9.61 -4.43 -26.08
CA ASP A 60 -9.79 -5.19 -27.33
C ASP A 60 -10.00 -6.70 -27.12
N GLY A 61 -10.72 -7.06 -26.05
CA GLY A 61 -10.99 -8.45 -25.68
C GLY A 61 -9.84 -9.18 -24.95
N ASN A 62 -8.73 -8.50 -24.68
CA ASN A 62 -7.60 -9.04 -23.92
C ASN A 62 -7.62 -8.55 -22.46
N VAL A 63 -7.39 -9.46 -21.52
CA VAL A 63 -7.33 -9.14 -20.08
C VAL A 63 -5.90 -8.83 -19.67
N HIS A 64 -5.69 -7.64 -19.13
CA HIS A 64 -4.41 -7.18 -18.59
C HIS A 64 -4.52 -7.10 -17.07
N SER A 65 -3.71 -7.86 -16.36
CA SER A 65 -3.71 -7.93 -14.88
C SER A 65 -2.54 -7.18 -14.28
N PHE A 66 -2.76 -6.58 -13.12
CA PHE A 66 -1.78 -5.80 -12.37
C PHE A 66 -1.86 -6.16 -10.89
N ALA A 67 -0.74 -6.55 -10.30
CA ALA A 67 -0.62 -6.65 -8.85
C ALA A 67 0.13 -5.43 -8.28
N THR A 68 -0.10 -5.17 -7.00
CA THR A 68 0.55 -4.05 -6.29
C THR A 68 2.07 -4.15 -6.42
N ALA A 69 2.67 -3.11 -7.01
CA ALA A 69 4.12 -2.96 -7.19
C ALA A 69 4.80 -4.08 -8.01
N ASP A 70 4.04 -4.84 -8.80
CA ASP A 70 4.64 -5.82 -9.71
C ASP A 70 5.18 -5.15 -10.99
N LYS A 71 6.03 -5.91 -11.71
CA LYS A 71 6.46 -5.60 -13.08
C LYS A 71 6.29 -6.82 -13.97
N LEU A 72 5.21 -7.57 -13.77
CA LEU A 72 4.98 -8.85 -14.44
C LEU A 72 4.37 -8.69 -15.84
N HIS A 73 3.74 -7.54 -16.09
CA HIS A 73 3.18 -7.23 -17.40
C HIS A 73 4.28 -7.00 -18.45
N THR A 74 4.14 -7.55 -19.66
CA THR A 74 5.14 -7.40 -20.74
C THR A 74 5.43 -5.94 -21.08
N GLU A 75 4.42 -5.08 -20.96
CA GLU A 75 4.54 -3.63 -21.21
C GLU A 75 4.78 -2.82 -19.93
N SER A 76 5.20 -3.45 -18.82
CA SER A 76 5.31 -2.76 -17.52
C SER A 76 6.20 -1.51 -17.59
N GLU A 77 7.31 -1.56 -18.32
CA GLU A 77 8.22 -0.42 -18.46
C GLU A 77 7.53 0.79 -19.10
N SER A 78 6.81 0.59 -20.20
CA SER A 78 6.06 1.66 -20.87
C SER A 78 4.94 2.21 -20.00
N ILE A 79 4.22 1.35 -19.28
CA ILE A 79 3.15 1.76 -18.36
C ILE A 79 3.72 2.65 -17.25
N TYR A 80 4.82 2.24 -16.61
CA TYR A 80 5.46 3.03 -15.56
C TYR A 80 6.01 4.36 -16.10
N GLN A 81 6.60 4.38 -17.29
CA GLN A 81 7.06 5.63 -17.92
C GLN A 81 5.91 6.61 -18.16
N ILE A 82 4.77 6.14 -18.67
CA ILE A 82 3.58 6.97 -18.88
C ILE A 82 3.07 7.52 -17.53
N LEU A 83 3.08 6.71 -16.46
CA LEU A 83 2.68 7.16 -15.13
C LEU A 83 3.59 8.26 -14.58
N GLU A 84 4.90 8.14 -14.78
CA GLU A 84 5.88 9.16 -14.39
C GLU A 84 5.67 10.47 -15.16
N ASP A 85 5.44 10.39 -16.47
CA ASP A 85 5.18 11.56 -17.32
C ASP A 85 3.85 12.27 -16.97
N LEU A 86 2.86 11.53 -16.47
CA LEU A 86 1.57 12.07 -16.03
C LEU A 86 1.64 12.76 -14.66
N GLN A 87 2.57 12.38 -13.79
CA GLN A 87 2.73 12.91 -12.44
C GLN A 87 2.81 14.46 -12.35
N PRO A 88 3.60 15.16 -13.17
CA PRO A 88 3.64 16.63 -13.14
C PRO A 88 2.30 17.27 -13.55
N ASN A 89 1.54 16.66 -14.46
CA ASN A 89 0.27 17.19 -14.95
C ASN A 89 -0.85 17.08 -13.90
N LEU A 90 -0.87 15.99 -13.12
CA LEU A 90 -1.85 15.80 -12.04
C LEU A 90 -1.73 16.90 -10.97
N THR A 91 -0.51 17.32 -10.65
CA THR A 91 -0.25 18.36 -9.64
C THR A 91 -0.79 19.75 -10.06
N SER A 92 -0.84 20.03 -11.36
CA SER A 92 -1.39 21.30 -11.90
C SER A 92 -2.92 21.36 -11.92
N ALA A 93 -3.60 20.20 -11.90
CA ALA A 93 -5.05 20.09 -12.02
C ALA A 93 -5.79 20.13 -10.67
N ALA A 94 -5.15 20.62 -9.60
CA ALA A 94 -5.67 20.54 -8.22
C ALA A 94 -5.97 19.10 -7.76
N TYR A 95 -5.20 18.13 -8.23
CA TYR A 95 -5.18 16.80 -7.62
C TYR A 95 -4.47 16.92 -6.26
N GLU A 96 -5.20 16.79 -5.17
CA GLU A 96 -4.65 16.57 -3.82
C GLU A 96 -4.32 15.07 -3.69
N PRO A 97 -3.04 14.65 -3.84
CA PRO A 97 -2.69 13.25 -3.67
C PRO A 97 -2.90 12.85 -2.21
N GLU A 98 -3.90 12.01 -1.93
CA GLU A 98 -4.17 11.44 -0.59
C GLU A 98 -3.07 10.49 -0.07
N THR A 99 -1.86 10.46 -0.66
CA THR A 99 -0.97 9.29 -0.59
C THR A 99 0.48 9.53 -0.15
N LEU A 100 0.91 10.73 0.25
CA LEU A 100 2.33 10.99 0.52
C LEU A 100 2.77 10.76 1.98
N ALA A 101 2.56 9.54 2.46
CA ALA A 101 3.17 9.04 3.70
C ALA A 101 3.65 7.58 3.60
N LEU A 102 3.34 6.88 2.50
CA LEU A 102 3.50 5.44 2.43
C LEU A 102 4.54 4.99 1.38
N SER A 103 4.73 5.74 0.28
CA SER A 103 5.61 5.33 -0.82
C SER A 103 7.08 5.14 -0.42
N GLU A 104 7.60 5.89 0.55
CA GLU A 104 9.01 5.82 0.96
C GLU A 104 9.37 4.55 1.76
N PHE A 105 8.40 3.70 2.12
CA PHE A 105 8.68 2.56 2.98
C PHE A 105 7.84 1.30 2.68
N TRP A 106 7.21 1.18 1.50
CA TRP A 106 6.60 -0.08 1.01
C TRP A 106 7.43 -0.68 -0.14
N SER A 107 8.76 -0.57 -0.08
CA SER A 107 9.67 -1.34 -0.92
C SER A 107 10.18 -2.57 -0.21
#